data_AF-A0A137QRW9-F1
#
_entry.id   AF-A0A137QRW9-F1
#
_cell.length_a   1.000
_cell.length_b   1.000
_cell.length_c   1.000
_cell.angle_alpha   90.00
_cell.angle_beta   90.00
_cell.angle_gamma   90.00
#
_symmetry.space_group_name_H-M   'P 1'
#
loop_
_entity.id
_entity.type
_entity.pdbx_description
1 polymer ?
#
loop_
_entity_poly.entity_id
_entity_poly.type
_entity_poly.pdbx_seq_one_letter_code
_entity_poly.pdbx_strand_id
1 'polypeptide(L)'
;MPDTICNWPTLISDPLLASICSPEHQPSVDGNASDEPDVTNKDSLLIVGDYNGFLSLYQDGAFPLGEIHIGDSFFARSLYNHSSSPSVFSAHVTKLLADQELTPLCAVGVDVPVMRRRFCRELSQLSSAARDLTWYAMRVVKEMRTIWFGSDTNSGAREWGPRWVRSQSEARQKEQYGQDESTAILDLTCLLVTGRATESLADILGSGEQMTERSIQKWETSMTEALGKLRDYTEKQLAPALQRLHLILEEIQGWSLLPQYRIFELSFDDISSTLDSATRGVTCASWLSVVARKEFTRFREFISWLRFETLSANPSTETHSIPRHDILEVNGYLMSGLVVSSIDKWFIGPIPQFTPRDLGIPTEDTRPLNLVLEQIRNVAGRLDWQANGTHRDLNHLDRNLDALVQELAICCQRIFARAAAAASRSAVVSNEHLSIAYQPGHQGRATNTIRERITSNKDDEVIQYLATTFPEDRTLLLLARVCFGGKGNVLPTHIFVSAAQCHLSEDEEQTRVELMDFDFFDDENLAVIYRSQSAGSSASITTVNYVDVGYQELELAKYVKSFREDLMDSAWSLWRSGKVGSCFNIENISLKWVTASYFVLSNRKTSQYSQRQEP
;
A
#
# COMPACT_ATOMS: atom_id res chain seq x y z
N MET A 1 3.11 11.61 -1.38
CA MET A 1 2.10 10.63 -1.80
C MET A 1 0.81 10.98 -1.08
N PRO A 2 -0.38 10.97 -1.72
CA PRO A 2 -1.64 11.32 -1.08
C PRO A 2 -2.01 10.35 0.05
N ASP A 3 -2.65 10.85 1.11
CA ASP A 3 -3.02 10.06 2.30
C ASP A 3 -3.90 8.85 1.92
N THR A 4 -4.79 9.00 0.95
CA THR A 4 -5.64 7.91 0.44
C THR A 4 -4.83 6.73 -0.09
N ILE A 5 -3.67 6.98 -0.72
CA ILE A 5 -2.80 5.90 -1.25
C ILE A 5 -1.89 5.36 -0.15
N CYS A 6 -1.46 6.20 0.79
CA CYS A 6 -0.65 5.78 1.95
C CYS A 6 -1.43 4.83 2.87
N ASN A 7 -2.72 5.07 3.07
CA ASN A 7 -3.60 4.28 3.93
C ASN A 7 -4.34 3.15 3.19
N TRP A 8 -3.92 2.84 1.96
CA TRP A 8 -4.54 1.80 1.16
C TRP A 8 -3.95 0.42 1.50
N PRO A 9 -4.77 -0.59 1.80
CA PRO A 9 -4.26 -1.94 2.10
C PRO A 9 -3.55 -2.56 0.88
N THR A 10 -2.25 -2.81 0.98
CA THR A 10 -1.42 -3.31 -0.12
C THR A 10 -0.38 -4.29 0.38
N LEU A 11 -0.03 -5.27 -0.47
CA LEU A 11 1.19 -6.04 -0.35
C LEU A 11 2.38 -5.19 -0.82
N ILE A 12 3.59 -5.70 -0.60
CA ILE A 12 4.80 -5.18 -1.25
C ILE A 12 4.58 -5.22 -2.77
N SER A 13 4.76 -4.08 -3.44
CA SER A 13 4.42 -3.93 -4.86
C SER A 13 5.15 -4.95 -5.73
N ASP A 14 4.38 -5.77 -6.44
CA ASP A 14 4.87 -6.59 -7.55
C ASP A 14 4.57 -5.84 -8.86
N PRO A 15 5.59 -5.25 -9.52
CA PRO A 15 5.40 -4.48 -10.74
C PRO A 15 4.83 -5.33 -11.89
N LEU A 16 4.91 -6.67 -11.83
CA LEU A 16 4.34 -7.55 -12.85
C LEU A 16 2.81 -7.61 -12.79
N LEU A 17 2.22 -7.60 -11.58
CA LEU A 17 0.76 -7.66 -11.40
C LEU A 17 0.07 -6.36 -11.83
N ALA A 18 0.77 -5.23 -11.74
CA ALA A 18 0.30 -3.91 -12.17
C ALA A 18 0.79 -3.53 -13.59
N SER A 19 1.52 -4.40 -14.27
CA SER A 19 2.12 -4.10 -15.58
C SER A 19 1.05 -3.98 -16.68
N ILE A 20 1.25 -2.99 -17.55
CA ILE A 20 0.48 -2.76 -18.79
C ILE A 20 1.23 -3.36 -20.00
N CYS A 21 2.49 -3.78 -19.83
CA CYS A 21 3.29 -4.40 -20.90
C CYS A 21 2.99 -5.89 -21.06
N SER A 22 2.85 -6.36 -22.30
CA SER A 22 2.78 -7.79 -22.62
C SER A 22 4.02 -8.53 -22.11
N PRO A 23 3.87 -9.77 -21.60
CA PRO A 23 5.00 -10.56 -21.08
C PRO A 23 6.09 -10.84 -22.14
N GLU A 24 5.78 -10.74 -23.43
CA GLU A 24 6.71 -10.96 -24.54
C GLU A 24 7.66 -9.78 -24.84
N HIS A 25 7.47 -8.61 -24.22
CA HIS A 25 8.30 -7.41 -24.46
C HIS A 25 8.93 -6.86 -23.18
N GLN A 26 9.31 -7.75 -22.27
CA GLN A 26 10.16 -7.35 -21.15
C GLN A 26 11.60 -7.17 -21.65
N PRO A 27 12.21 -5.98 -21.52
CA PRO A 27 13.64 -5.84 -21.75
C PRO A 27 14.35 -6.76 -20.76
N SER A 28 15.24 -7.62 -21.27
CA SER A 28 16.17 -8.37 -20.44
C SER A 28 16.85 -7.37 -19.50
N VAL A 29 16.70 -7.59 -18.19
CA VAL A 29 17.31 -6.76 -17.16
C VAL A 29 18.82 -6.99 -17.21
N ASP A 30 19.49 -6.29 -18.12
CA ASP A 30 20.91 -6.07 -18.09
C ASP A 30 21.18 -4.83 -17.23
N GLY A 31 21.69 -5.04 -16.02
CA GLY A 31 22.39 -4.00 -15.26
C GLY A 31 21.98 -3.83 -13.79
N ASN A 32 22.66 -4.58 -12.91
CA ASN A 32 23.01 -4.16 -11.53
C ASN A 32 21.89 -3.81 -10.54
N ALA A 33 20.82 -4.62 -10.45
CA ALA A 33 20.02 -4.72 -9.23
C ALA A 33 19.91 -6.20 -8.84
N SER A 34 20.85 -6.67 -8.03
CA SER A 34 20.82 -8.00 -7.40
C SER A 34 19.87 -8.03 -6.20
N ASP A 35 18.64 -7.55 -6.39
CA ASP A 35 17.56 -7.78 -5.43
C ASP A 35 16.60 -8.75 -6.08
N GLU A 36 16.94 -10.04 -6.06
CA GLU A 36 15.89 -11.04 -6.13
C GLU A 36 14.85 -10.68 -5.06
N PRO A 37 13.55 -10.58 -5.39
CA PRO A 37 12.56 -10.18 -4.41
C PRO A 37 12.65 -11.14 -3.23
N ASP A 38 12.80 -10.62 -2.01
CA ASP A 38 12.87 -11.43 -0.80
C ASP A 38 11.54 -12.18 -0.62
N VAL A 39 11.50 -13.43 -1.11
CA VAL A 39 10.32 -14.30 -1.07
C VAL A 39 10.18 -14.98 0.29
N THR A 40 11.10 -14.76 1.23
CA THR A 40 11.13 -15.43 2.53
C THR A 40 9.84 -15.19 3.33
N ASN A 41 9.20 -14.04 3.12
CA ASN A 41 7.96 -13.66 3.81
C ASN A 41 6.69 -13.97 3.03
N LYS A 42 6.77 -14.61 1.86
CA LYS A 42 5.58 -14.94 1.08
C LYS A 42 4.72 -15.97 1.81
N ASP A 43 3.43 -15.70 1.90
CA ASP A 43 2.45 -16.50 2.63
C ASP A 43 2.73 -16.56 4.15
N SER A 44 3.49 -15.59 4.67
CA SER A 44 3.68 -15.40 6.11
C SER A 44 2.54 -14.57 6.71
N LEU A 45 2.31 -14.78 8.00
CA LEU A 45 1.36 -14.02 8.80
C LEU A 45 2.12 -13.36 9.95
N LEU A 46 2.18 -12.03 9.94
CA LEU A 46 2.66 -11.23 11.05
C LEU A 46 1.47 -10.91 11.95
N ILE A 47 1.60 -11.20 13.25
CA ILE A 47 0.61 -10.88 14.26
C ILE A 47 1.26 -9.95 15.28
N VAL A 48 0.64 -8.82 15.52
CA VAL A 48 1.09 -7.82 16.50
C VAL A 48 0.03 -7.72 17.59
N GLY A 49 0.42 -8.01 18.83
CA GLY A 49 -0.46 -7.83 19.99
C GLY A 49 -0.23 -6.49 20.67
N ASP A 50 -1.31 -5.84 21.08
CA ASP A 50 -1.26 -4.64 21.91
C ASP A 50 -1.60 -4.93 23.39
N TYR A 51 -1.43 -3.93 24.26
CA TYR A 51 -1.75 -4.04 25.68
C TYR A 51 -3.26 -3.94 25.99
N ASN A 52 -4.08 -3.61 24.99
CA ASN A 52 -5.54 -3.49 25.14
C ASN A 52 -6.27 -4.78 24.80
N GLY A 53 -5.56 -5.81 24.30
CA GLY A 53 -6.13 -7.11 23.95
C GLY A 53 -6.51 -7.25 22.49
N PHE A 54 -5.99 -6.39 21.61
CA PHE A 54 -6.11 -6.52 20.17
C PHE A 54 -4.90 -7.22 19.56
N LEU A 55 -5.17 -8.11 18.61
CA LEU A 55 -4.19 -8.69 17.70
C LEU A 55 -4.42 -8.12 16.30
N SER A 56 -3.47 -7.35 15.80
CA SER A 56 -3.47 -6.86 14.42
C SER A 56 -2.76 -7.88 13.52
N LEU A 57 -3.43 -8.29 12.44
CA LEU A 57 -2.95 -9.32 11.53
C LEU A 57 -2.48 -8.69 10.22
N TYR A 58 -1.31 -9.10 9.73
CA TYR A 58 -0.73 -8.62 8.48
C TYR A 58 -0.25 -9.79 7.62
N GLN A 59 -0.81 -9.91 6.42
CA GLN A 59 -0.36 -10.87 5.43
C GLN A 59 0.91 -10.37 4.73
N ASP A 60 1.90 -11.26 4.62
CA ASP A 60 3.27 -10.97 4.15
C ASP A 60 3.92 -9.77 4.89
N GLY A 61 3.49 -9.52 6.13
CA GLY A 61 3.95 -8.38 6.94
C GLY A 61 3.48 -6.99 6.49
N ALA A 62 2.69 -6.88 5.41
CA ALA A 62 2.30 -5.60 4.82
C ALA A 62 0.79 -5.41 4.71
N PHE A 63 0.05 -6.41 4.22
CA PHE A 63 -1.38 -6.25 3.93
C PHE A 63 -2.22 -6.47 5.21
N PRO A 64 -2.96 -5.46 5.71
CA PRO A 64 -3.70 -5.60 6.96
C PRO A 64 -4.93 -6.51 6.76
N LEU A 65 -5.09 -7.50 7.64
CA LEU A 65 -6.25 -8.41 7.71
C LEU A 65 -7.25 -8.00 8.80
N GLY A 66 -6.98 -6.87 9.46
CA GLY A 66 -7.75 -6.27 10.55
C GLY A 66 -7.33 -6.76 11.93
N GLU A 67 -8.18 -6.50 12.92
CA GLU A 67 -7.86 -6.65 14.34
C GLU A 67 -8.80 -7.65 15.01
N ILE A 68 -8.25 -8.55 15.83
CA ILE A 68 -8.99 -9.54 16.60
C ILE A 68 -8.90 -9.18 18.08
N HIS A 69 -10.04 -9.07 18.75
CA HIS A 69 -10.08 -8.80 20.18
C HIS A 69 -10.07 -10.12 20.99
N ILE A 70 -9.04 -10.31 21.82
CA ILE A 70 -8.88 -11.53 22.64
C ILE A 70 -9.64 -11.41 23.98
N GLY A 71 -9.77 -10.20 24.51
CA GLY A 71 -10.50 -9.90 25.74
C GLY A 71 -9.96 -8.66 26.46
N ASP A 72 -10.83 -8.03 27.26
CA ASP A 72 -10.49 -6.78 27.96
C ASP A 72 -9.40 -6.99 29.02
N SER A 73 -8.41 -6.09 29.06
CA SER A 73 -7.31 -6.12 30.04
C SER A 73 -6.39 -7.34 29.95
N PHE A 74 -6.43 -8.06 28.83
CA PHE A 74 -5.50 -9.13 28.50
C PHE A 74 -4.55 -8.65 27.40
N PHE A 75 -3.30 -9.11 27.41
CA PHE A 75 -2.39 -8.91 26.29
C PHE A 75 -1.67 -10.22 25.96
N ALA A 76 -1.40 -10.46 24.68
CA ALA A 76 -0.72 -11.69 24.27
C ALA A 76 0.76 -11.63 24.67
N ARG A 77 1.19 -12.57 25.53
CA ARG A 77 2.60 -12.73 25.94
C ARG A 77 3.36 -13.60 24.95
N SER A 78 2.72 -14.66 24.48
CA SER A 78 3.23 -15.51 23.41
C SER A 78 2.12 -15.93 22.47
N LEU A 79 2.52 -16.10 21.22
CA LEU A 79 1.69 -16.56 20.11
C LEU A 79 2.42 -17.72 19.45
N TYR A 80 1.68 -18.77 19.13
CA TYR A 80 2.23 -19.87 18.34
C TYR A 80 1.18 -20.35 17.33
N ASN A 81 1.67 -20.74 16.17
CA ASN A 81 0.86 -21.26 15.08
C ASN A 81 0.89 -22.80 15.08
N HIS A 82 -0.23 -23.42 14.74
CA HIS A 82 -0.30 -24.87 14.57
C HIS A 82 0.24 -25.22 13.17
N SER A 83 1.34 -25.97 13.10
CA SER A 83 2.02 -26.30 11.83
C SER A 83 1.11 -27.01 10.83
N SER A 84 0.16 -27.79 11.35
CA SER A 84 -0.84 -28.54 10.59
C SER A 84 -2.06 -27.72 10.14
N SER A 85 -2.21 -26.45 10.56
CA SER A 85 -3.37 -25.60 10.28
C SER A 85 -3.02 -24.11 10.42
N PRO A 86 -2.57 -23.44 9.34
CA PRO A 86 -2.10 -22.05 9.39
C PRO A 86 -3.19 -21.02 9.69
N SER A 87 -4.46 -21.44 9.75
CA SER A 87 -5.59 -20.59 10.14
C SER A 87 -5.86 -20.60 11.65
N VAL A 88 -5.22 -21.47 12.42
CA VAL A 88 -5.46 -21.63 13.86
C VAL A 88 -4.16 -21.33 14.60
N PHE A 89 -4.23 -20.41 15.54
CA PHE A 89 -3.12 -20.09 16.42
C PHE A 89 -3.62 -19.97 17.85
N SER A 90 -2.69 -20.10 18.79
CA SER A 90 -2.98 -20.03 20.21
C SER A 90 -2.18 -18.89 20.82
N ALA A 91 -2.83 -18.11 21.68
CA ALA A 91 -2.25 -17.00 22.39
C ALA A 91 -2.24 -17.29 23.90
N HIS A 92 -1.08 -17.28 24.53
CA HIS A 92 -1.05 -17.17 25.99
C HIS A 92 -1.17 -15.71 26.37
N VAL A 93 -2.22 -15.39 27.11
CA VAL A 93 -2.54 -14.03 27.48
C VAL A 93 -2.14 -13.76 28.91
N THR A 94 -1.62 -12.57 29.17
CA THR A 94 -1.28 -12.10 30.50
C THR A 94 -2.26 -11.01 30.90
N LYS A 95 -2.62 -10.98 32.19
CA LYS A 95 -3.42 -9.91 32.78
C LYS A 95 -2.57 -9.18 33.81
N LEU A 96 -2.60 -7.85 33.75
CA LEU A 96 -1.98 -7.01 34.76
C LEU A 96 -2.97 -6.80 35.93
N LEU A 97 -2.67 -7.35 37.10
CA LEU A 97 -3.47 -7.21 38.31
C LEU A 97 -2.60 -6.65 39.44
N ALA A 98 -2.92 -5.45 39.93
CA ALA A 98 -2.20 -4.82 41.05
C ALA A 98 -0.66 -4.82 40.90
N ASP A 99 -0.18 -4.46 39.69
CA ASP A 99 1.24 -4.44 39.31
C ASP A 99 1.92 -5.82 39.19
N GLN A 100 1.11 -6.88 39.11
CA GLN A 100 1.57 -8.24 38.85
C GLN A 100 1.07 -8.73 37.50
N GLU A 101 1.98 -9.31 36.71
CA GLU A 101 1.67 -10.03 35.48
C GLU A 101 1.32 -11.48 35.83
N LEU A 102 0.06 -11.87 35.59
CA LEU A 102 -0.39 -13.25 35.81
C LEU A 102 -0.75 -13.88 34.47
N THR A 103 -0.14 -15.03 34.18
CA THR A 103 -0.34 -15.75 32.92
C THR A 103 -0.99 -17.11 33.21
N PRO A 104 -2.20 -17.39 32.72
CA PRO A 104 -2.88 -18.65 32.98
C PRO A 104 -2.17 -19.78 32.23
N LEU A 105 -2.29 -21.01 32.74
CA LEU A 105 -1.75 -22.18 32.06
C LEU A 105 -2.52 -22.52 30.77
N CYS A 106 -3.79 -22.13 30.66
CA CYS A 106 -4.55 -22.28 29.43
C CYS A 106 -4.17 -21.22 28.39
N ALA A 107 -4.27 -21.58 27.12
CA ALA A 107 -4.15 -20.64 26.00
C ALA A 107 -5.53 -20.10 25.60
N VAL A 108 -5.54 -19.07 24.76
CA VAL A 108 -6.70 -18.63 23.99
C VAL A 108 -6.53 -19.13 22.58
N GLY A 109 -7.50 -19.90 22.09
CA GLY A 109 -7.51 -20.39 20.72
C GLY A 109 -8.13 -19.35 19.81
N VAL A 110 -7.44 -19.00 18.73
CA VAL A 110 -7.94 -18.10 17.69
C VAL A 110 -7.94 -18.85 16.36
N ASP A 111 -9.13 -19.01 15.78
CA ASP A 111 -9.32 -19.59 14.44
C ASP A 111 -9.74 -18.49 13.47
N VAL A 112 -9.10 -18.40 12.31
CA VAL A 112 -9.39 -17.45 11.24
C VAL A 112 -9.79 -18.23 9.98
N PRO A 113 -11.04 -18.73 9.89
CA PRO A 113 -11.45 -19.69 8.86
C PRO A 113 -11.24 -19.22 7.42
N VAL A 114 -11.34 -17.91 7.16
CA VAL A 114 -11.19 -17.34 5.81
C VAL A 114 -9.78 -17.56 5.26
N MET A 115 -8.75 -17.64 6.12
CA MET A 115 -7.37 -17.93 5.72
C MET A 115 -7.14 -19.37 5.28
N ARG A 116 -8.08 -20.30 5.54
CA ARG A 116 -8.00 -21.67 5.01
C ARG A 116 -8.14 -21.71 3.49
N ARG A 117 -8.70 -20.65 2.90
CA ARG A 117 -8.92 -20.49 1.46
C ARG A 117 -8.00 -19.40 0.93
N ARG A 118 -7.77 -19.41 -0.38
CA ARG A 118 -6.91 -18.41 -1.05
C ARG A 118 -7.57 -17.03 -1.23
N PHE A 119 -8.80 -16.85 -0.77
CA PHE A 119 -9.56 -15.62 -1.01
C PHE A 119 -8.90 -14.35 -0.43
N CYS A 120 -8.31 -14.41 0.78
CA CYS A 120 -7.55 -13.27 1.32
C CYS A 120 -6.34 -12.92 0.45
N ARG A 121 -5.64 -13.95 -0.08
CA ARG A 121 -4.50 -13.74 -0.98
C ARG A 121 -4.95 -13.07 -2.27
N GLU A 122 -5.98 -13.60 -2.91
CA GLU A 122 -6.53 -13.04 -4.15
C GLU A 122 -6.99 -11.59 -3.94
N LEU A 123 -7.71 -11.31 -2.83
CA LEU A 123 -8.12 -9.95 -2.49
C LEU A 123 -6.92 -9.02 -2.33
N SER A 124 -5.89 -9.45 -1.60
CA SER A 124 -4.70 -8.64 -1.34
C SER A 124 -3.95 -8.30 -2.63
N GLN A 125 -3.90 -9.23 -3.60
CA GLN A 125 -3.32 -9.00 -4.91
C GLN A 125 -4.15 -8.01 -5.74
N LEU A 126 -5.48 -8.19 -5.79
CA LEU A 126 -6.38 -7.27 -6.49
C LEU A 126 -6.35 -5.86 -5.90
N SER A 127 -6.33 -5.75 -4.56
CA SER A 127 -6.21 -4.47 -3.85
C SER A 127 -4.90 -3.76 -4.19
N SER A 128 -3.79 -4.50 -4.18
CA SER A 128 -2.46 -3.95 -4.48
C SER A 128 -2.38 -3.47 -5.94
N ALA A 129 -2.89 -4.27 -6.88
CA ALA A 129 -2.95 -3.91 -8.29
C ALA A 129 -3.86 -2.69 -8.53
N ALA A 130 -5.03 -2.64 -7.89
CA ALA A 130 -5.93 -1.49 -7.99
C ALA A 130 -5.29 -0.21 -7.43
N ARG A 131 -4.57 -0.31 -6.30
CA ARG A 131 -3.83 0.81 -5.71
C ARG A 131 -2.76 1.32 -6.67
N ASP A 132 -1.94 0.42 -7.22
CA ASP A 132 -0.82 0.78 -8.09
C ASP A 132 -1.30 1.42 -9.40
N LEU A 133 -2.36 0.87 -10.01
CA LEU A 133 -3.00 1.44 -11.21
C LEU A 133 -3.63 2.80 -10.94
N THR A 134 -4.31 2.96 -9.80
CA THR A 134 -4.93 4.23 -9.42
C THR A 134 -3.86 5.28 -9.15
N TRP A 135 -2.81 4.91 -8.42
CA TRP A 135 -1.68 5.80 -8.16
C TRP A 135 -0.96 6.21 -9.44
N TYR A 136 -0.77 5.28 -10.36
CA TYR A 136 -0.24 5.56 -11.69
C TYR A 136 -1.13 6.54 -12.45
N ALA A 137 -2.45 6.31 -12.50
CA ALA A 137 -3.40 7.22 -13.13
C ALA A 137 -3.35 8.64 -12.53
N MET A 138 -3.30 8.77 -11.20
CA MET A 138 -3.16 10.06 -10.51
C MET A 138 -1.88 10.79 -10.92
N ARG A 139 -0.76 10.07 -11.01
CA ARG A 139 0.53 10.65 -11.43
C ARG A 139 0.47 11.12 -12.88
N VAL A 140 -0.06 10.30 -13.78
CA VAL A 140 -0.20 10.66 -15.20
C VAL A 140 -1.07 11.92 -15.35
N VAL A 141 -2.21 12.00 -14.66
CA VAL A 141 -3.09 13.19 -14.71
C VAL A 141 -2.40 14.42 -14.13
N LYS A 142 -1.65 14.29 -13.04
CA LYS A 142 -0.87 15.39 -12.47
C LYS A 142 0.23 15.88 -13.42
N GLU A 143 0.91 14.96 -14.10
CA GLU A 143 1.93 15.28 -15.11
C GLU A 143 1.29 16.00 -16.31
N MET A 144 0.15 15.52 -16.81
CA MET A 144 -0.62 16.21 -17.86
C MET A 144 -1.03 17.62 -17.44
N ARG A 145 -1.53 17.79 -16.21
CA ARG A 145 -1.88 19.10 -15.65
C ARG A 145 -0.66 20.03 -15.60
N THR A 146 0.50 19.50 -15.21
CA THR A 146 1.76 20.24 -15.14
C THR A 146 2.24 20.67 -16.53
N ILE A 147 2.08 19.81 -17.54
CA ILE A 147 2.42 20.13 -18.93
C ILE A 147 1.54 21.28 -19.46
N TRP A 148 0.24 21.25 -19.13
CA TRP A 148 -0.72 22.22 -19.65
C TRP A 148 -0.69 23.56 -18.89
N PHE A 149 -0.81 23.55 -17.56
CA PHE A 149 -0.83 24.75 -16.72
C PHE A 149 0.56 25.25 -16.32
N GLY A 150 1.56 24.37 -16.34
CA GLY A 150 2.89 24.66 -15.84
C GLY A 150 3.08 24.18 -14.41
N SER A 151 4.27 24.47 -13.90
CA SER A 151 4.66 24.31 -12.49
C SER A 151 5.22 25.63 -12.00
N ASP A 152 5.58 25.71 -10.72
CA ASP A 152 6.17 26.92 -10.12
C ASP A 152 7.44 27.40 -10.85
N THR A 153 8.14 26.50 -11.55
CA THR A 153 9.39 26.77 -12.25
C THR A 153 9.23 26.95 -13.77
N ASN A 154 8.18 26.40 -14.38
CA ASN A 154 7.99 26.37 -15.83
C ASN A 154 6.59 26.83 -16.22
N SER A 155 6.50 27.78 -17.15
CA SER A 155 5.21 28.20 -17.73
C SER A 155 4.59 27.09 -18.58
N GLY A 156 3.32 26.78 -18.33
CA GLY A 156 2.57 25.81 -19.12
C GLY A 156 2.24 26.28 -20.53
N ALA A 157 1.92 25.32 -21.40
CA ALA A 157 1.56 25.59 -22.78
C ALA A 157 0.34 26.54 -22.93
N ARG A 158 -0.60 26.47 -21.96
CA ARG A 158 -1.80 27.31 -21.90
C ARG A 158 -1.51 28.80 -21.89
N GLU A 159 -0.42 29.23 -21.25
CA GLU A 159 -0.18 30.64 -20.97
C GLU A 159 0.36 31.42 -22.17
N TRP A 160 0.85 30.75 -23.23
CA TRP A 160 1.46 31.43 -24.38
C TRP A 160 0.49 32.32 -25.14
N GLY A 161 -0.68 31.80 -25.51
CA GLY A 161 -1.69 32.56 -26.26
C GLY A 161 -2.22 33.78 -25.50
N PRO A 162 -2.72 33.63 -24.26
CA PRO A 162 -3.21 34.75 -23.45
C PRO A 162 -2.12 35.76 -23.09
N ARG A 163 -0.86 35.31 -22.90
CA ARG A 163 0.26 36.25 -22.69
C ARG A 163 0.50 37.07 -23.95
N TRP A 164 0.50 36.44 -25.12
CA TRP A 164 0.70 37.15 -26.38
C TRP A 164 -0.43 38.16 -26.66
N VAL A 165 -1.70 37.77 -26.47
CA VAL A 165 -2.84 38.70 -26.65
C VAL A 165 -2.76 39.90 -25.70
N ARG A 166 -2.51 39.65 -24.40
CA ARG A 166 -2.43 40.70 -23.38
C ARG A 166 -1.21 41.60 -23.56
N SER A 167 -0.03 41.01 -23.78
CA SER A 167 1.23 41.77 -23.83
C SER A 167 1.43 42.50 -25.15
N GLN A 168 0.93 41.94 -26.27
CA GLN A 168 1.20 42.50 -27.59
C GLN A 168 0.03 43.33 -28.12
N SER A 169 -1.19 42.79 -28.09
CA SER A 169 -2.33 43.48 -28.69
C SER A 169 -2.93 44.50 -27.73
N GLU A 170 -3.32 44.08 -26.53
CA GLU A 170 -4.12 44.91 -25.63
C GLU A 170 -3.30 46.03 -24.98
N ALA A 171 -2.11 45.72 -24.47
CA ALA A 171 -1.26 46.72 -23.80
C ALA A 171 -0.82 47.84 -24.76
N ARG A 172 -0.42 47.51 -26.00
CA ARG A 172 0.00 48.52 -26.98
C ARG A 172 -1.16 49.26 -27.62
N GLN A 173 -2.29 48.61 -27.91
CA GLN A 173 -3.49 49.34 -28.38
C GLN A 173 -3.94 50.37 -27.35
N LYS A 174 -3.82 50.06 -26.06
CA LYS A 174 -4.12 50.99 -24.99
C LYS A 174 -3.06 52.10 -24.84
N GLU A 175 -1.77 51.76 -24.88
CA GLU A 175 -0.67 52.71 -24.64
C GLU A 175 -0.38 53.63 -25.83
N GLN A 176 -0.47 53.13 -27.07
CA GLN A 176 -0.15 53.90 -28.29
C GLN A 176 -1.39 54.45 -29.00
N TYR A 177 -2.54 53.77 -28.93
CA TYR A 177 -3.73 54.11 -29.73
C TYR A 177 -4.96 54.49 -28.90
N GLY A 178 -4.88 54.44 -27.56
CA GLY A 178 -5.94 54.90 -26.64
C GLY A 178 -7.23 54.09 -26.68
N GLN A 179 -7.20 52.84 -27.15
CA GLN A 179 -8.38 51.97 -27.18
C GLN A 179 -8.61 51.30 -25.80
N ASP A 180 -9.79 51.53 -25.21
CA ASP A 180 -10.16 51.00 -23.88
C ASP A 180 -10.73 49.57 -23.91
N GLU A 181 -11.20 49.08 -25.06
CA GLU A 181 -11.75 47.72 -25.24
C GLU A 181 -10.81 46.84 -26.09
N SER A 182 -10.62 45.58 -25.69
CA SER A 182 -9.78 44.61 -26.39
C SER A 182 -10.41 44.16 -27.71
N THR A 183 -9.79 44.51 -28.85
CA THR A 183 -10.18 44.07 -30.19
C THR A 183 -9.23 43.05 -30.82
N ALA A 184 -8.28 42.50 -30.05
CA ALA A 184 -7.20 41.64 -30.55
C ALA A 184 -7.67 40.48 -31.47
N ILE A 185 -8.69 39.74 -31.04
CA ILE A 185 -9.25 38.62 -31.83
C ILE A 185 -9.93 39.14 -33.10
N LEU A 186 -10.64 40.27 -33.00
CA LEU A 186 -11.32 40.90 -34.13
C LEU A 186 -10.30 41.38 -35.17
N ASP A 187 -9.20 41.99 -34.74
CA ASP A 187 -8.13 42.48 -35.61
C ASP A 187 -7.42 41.32 -36.32
N LEU A 188 -7.14 40.22 -35.62
CA LEU A 188 -6.58 39.00 -36.21
C LEU A 188 -7.54 38.33 -37.19
N THR A 189 -8.84 38.35 -36.89
CA THR A 189 -9.87 37.82 -37.79
C THR A 189 -10.00 38.70 -39.04
N CYS A 190 -9.89 40.03 -38.88
CA CYS A 190 -9.87 40.97 -39.99
C CYS A 190 -8.66 40.73 -40.89
N LEU A 191 -7.47 40.55 -40.30
CA LEU A 191 -6.26 40.18 -41.04
C LEU A 191 -6.46 38.87 -41.82
N LEU A 192 -6.97 37.83 -41.16
CA LEU A 192 -7.19 36.52 -41.78
C LEU A 192 -8.15 36.58 -42.97
N VAL A 193 -9.23 37.37 -42.88
CA VAL A 193 -10.27 37.44 -43.92
C VAL A 193 -9.91 38.43 -45.04
N THR A 194 -9.27 39.55 -44.70
CA THR A 194 -9.03 40.65 -45.65
C THR A 194 -7.60 40.68 -46.19
N GLY A 195 -6.67 39.95 -45.57
CA GLY A 195 -5.23 40.04 -45.83
C GLY A 195 -4.64 41.42 -45.47
N ARG A 196 -5.37 42.26 -44.73
CA ARG A 196 -4.93 43.60 -44.34
C ARG A 196 -4.87 43.70 -42.82
N ALA A 197 -3.68 43.94 -42.30
CA ALA A 197 -3.48 44.24 -40.89
C ALA A 197 -4.02 45.64 -40.57
N THR A 198 -4.60 45.81 -39.38
CA THR A 198 -4.85 47.14 -38.80
C THR A 198 -3.51 47.81 -38.48
N GLU A 199 -3.47 49.15 -38.42
CA GLU A 199 -2.21 49.88 -38.18
C GLU A 199 -1.51 49.44 -36.88
N SER A 200 -2.27 49.20 -35.82
CA SER A 200 -1.75 48.69 -34.54
C SER A 200 -1.15 47.28 -34.67
N LEU A 201 -1.81 46.40 -35.42
CA LEU A 201 -1.35 45.02 -35.62
C LEU A 201 -0.18 44.93 -36.62
N ALA A 202 -0.14 45.79 -37.64
CA ALA A 202 0.96 45.90 -38.58
C ALA A 202 2.26 46.36 -37.89
N ASP A 203 2.17 47.32 -36.97
CA ASP A 203 3.30 47.75 -36.15
C ASP A 203 3.79 46.61 -35.23
N ILE A 204 2.87 45.88 -34.59
CA ILE A 204 3.23 44.73 -33.74
C ILE A 204 3.92 43.59 -34.52
N LEU A 205 3.41 43.26 -35.71
CA LEU A 205 4.00 42.21 -36.57
C LEU A 205 5.33 42.68 -37.21
N GLY A 206 5.46 43.98 -37.52
CA GLY A 206 6.63 44.55 -38.19
C GLY A 206 7.76 44.99 -37.26
N SER A 207 7.50 45.34 -35.99
CA SER A 207 8.49 46.00 -35.15
C SER A 207 9.64 45.11 -34.66
N GLY A 208 9.57 43.78 -34.84
CA GLY A 208 10.66 42.81 -34.56
C GLY A 208 11.17 42.72 -33.12
N GLU A 209 10.89 43.71 -32.26
CA GLU A 209 11.35 43.85 -30.88
C GLU A 209 10.72 42.82 -29.93
N GLN A 210 9.55 42.27 -30.28
CA GLN A 210 8.75 41.45 -29.36
C GLN A 210 8.26 40.12 -29.96
N MET A 211 8.07 40.04 -31.29
CA MET A 211 7.90 38.77 -32.02
C MET A 211 9.16 38.43 -32.80
N THR A 212 10.20 38.01 -32.07
CA THR A 212 11.35 37.38 -32.73
C THR A 212 10.95 36.01 -33.26
N GLU A 213 11.49 35.58 -34.40
CA GLU A 213 11.33 34.20 -34.90
C GLU A 213 11.67 33.17 -33.79
N ARG A 214 12.60 33.51 -32.90
CA ARG A 214 12.95 32.71 -31.73
C ARG A 214 11.79 32.54 -30.74
N SER A 215 10.98 33.57 -30.51
CA SER A 215 9.81 33.51 -29.62
C SER A 215 8.68 32.66 -30.22
N ILE A 216 8.43 32.81 -31.52
CA ILE A 216 7.48 31.99 -32.29
C ILE A 216 7.90 30.52 -32.26
N GLN A 217 9.18 30.25 -32.52
CA GLN A 217 9.73 28.90 -32.47
C GLN A 217 9.58 28.27 -31.08
N LYS A 218 9.81 29.03 -30.00
CA LYS A 218 9.60 28.54 -28.63
C LYS A 218 8.14 28.22 -28.34
N TRP A 219 7.22 29.09 -28.77
CA TRP A 219 5.78 28.84 -28.63
C TRP A 219 5.38 27.59 -29.41
N GLU A 220 5.81 27.47 -30.67
CA GLU A 220 5.56 26.29 -31.50
C GLU A 220 6.05 25.01 -30.83
N THR A 221 7.31 24.97 -30.40
CA THR A 221 7.88 23.78 -29.74
C THR A 221 7.13 23.43 -28.47
N SER A 222 6.87 24.42 -27.59
CA SER A 222 6.19 24.20 -26.31
C SER A 222 4.77 23.66 -26.48
N MET A 223 3.98 24.24 -27.40
CA MET A 223 2.60 23.83 -27.63
C MET A 223 2.51 22.48 -28.36
N THR A 224 3.36 22.26 -29.37
CA THR A 224 3.46 20.98 -30.11
C THR A 224 3.83 19.84 -29.17
N GLU A 225 4.82 20.05 -28.30
CA GLU A 225 5.25 19.07 -27.30
C GLU A 225 4.15 18.80 -26.27
N ALA A 226 3.49 19.84 -25.76
CA ALA A 226 2.43 19.70 -24.77
C ALA A 226 1.22 18.92 -25.30
N LEU A 227 0.68 19.32 -26.46
CA LEU A 227 -0.46 18.64 -27.08
C LEU A 227 -0.11 17.21 -27.51
N GLY A 228 1.11 16.99 -28.02
CA GLY A 228 1.62 15.66 -28.32
C GLY A 228 1.71 14.75 -27.09
N LYS A 229 2.23 15.28 -25.97
CA LYS A 229 2.28 14.55 -24.69
C LYS A 229 0.91 14.30 -24.10
N LEU A 230 -0.02 15.26 -24.14
CA LEU A 230 -1.39 15.08 -23.65
C LEU A 230 -2.10 13.94 -24.40
N ARG A 231 -1.99 13.90 -25.74
CA ARG A 231 -2.50 12.80 -26.55
C ARG A 231 -1.88 11.47 -26.14
N ASP A 232 -0.56 11.41 -26.05
CA ASP A 232 0.15 10.15 -25.77
C ASP A 232 -0.11 9.64 -24.36
N TYR A 233 -0.15 10.53 -23.36
CA TYR A 233 -0.44 10.16 -21.96
C TYR A 233 -1.89 9.68 -21.81
N THR A 234 -2.85 10.31 -22.48
CA THR A 234 -4.24 9.87 -22.41
C THR A 234 -4.47 8.52 -23.10
N GLU A 235 -3.90 8.31 -24.28
CA GLU A 235 -4.15 7.13 -25.11
C GLU A 235 -3.30 5.92 -24.70
N LYS A 236 -2.02 6.12 -24.37
CA LYS A 236 -1.07 5.03 -24.13
C LYS A 236 -0.87 4.70 -22.65
N GLN A 237 -1.26 5.59 -21.74
CA GLN A 237 -1.01 5.41 -20.30
C GLN A 237 -2.30 5.44 -19.48
N LEU A 238 -3.03 6.55 -19.50
CA LEU A 238 -4.20 6.73 -18.64
C LEU A 238 -5.37 5.81 -19.02
N ALA A 239 -5.77 5.77 -20.29
CA ALA A 239 -6.89 4.93 -20.71
C ALA A 239 -6.63 3.43 -20.44
N PRO A 240 -5.47 2.84 -20.79
CA PRO A 240 -5.14 1.46 -20.44
C PRO A 240 -5.13 1.19 -18.92
N ALA A 241 -4.61 2.13 -18.12
CA ALA A 241 -4.60 1.98 -16.66
C ALA A 241 -6.02 1.94 -16.08
N LEU A 242 -6.91 2.82 -16.55
CA LEU A 242 -8.31 2.85 -16.14
C LEU A 242 -9.11 1.64 -16.64
N GLN A 243 -8.81 1.14 -17.84
CA GLN A 243 -9.39 -0.10 -18.36
C GLN A 243 -8.96 -1.31 -17.52
N ARG A 244 -7.69 -1.38 -17.12
CA ARG A 244 -7.21 -2.46 -16.24
C ARG A 244 -7.84 -2.37 -14.85
N LEU A 245 -7.99 -1.16 -14.31
CA LEU A 245 -8.70 -0.93 -13.05
C LEU A 245 -10.17 -1.37 -13.16
N HIS A 246 -10.84 -1.06 -14.27
CA HIS A 246 -12.21 -1.50 -14.54
C HIS A 246 -12.35 -3.02 -14.48
N LEU A 247 -11.44 -3.78 -15.12
CA LEU A 247 -11.46 -5.24 -15.07
C LEU A 247 -11.32 -5.80 -13.65
N ILE A 248 -10.45 -5.19 -12.83
CA ILE A 248 -10.30 -5.58 -11.42
C ILE A 248 -11.59 -5.31 -10.64
N LEU A 249 -12.23 -4.16 -10.88
CA LEU A 249 -13.49 -3.81 -10.24
C LEU A 249 -14.65 -4.71 -10.69
N GLU A 250 -14.68 -5.15 -11.95
CA GLU A 250 -15.65 -6.15 -12.44
C GLU A 250 -15.47 -7.51 -11.77
N GLU A 251 -14.22 -7.93 -11.55
CA GLU A 251 -13.93 -9.16 -10.80
C GLU A 251 -14.47 -9.06 -9.36
N ILE A 252 -14.20 -7.94 -8.68
CA ILE A 252 -14.70 -7.67 -7.33
C ILE A 252 -16.23 -7.53 -7.31
N GLN A 253 -16.84 -6.97 -8.35
CA GLN A 253 -18.29 -6.95 -8.52
C GLN A 253 -18.85 -8.38 -8.62
N GLY A 254 -18.19 -9.25 -9.40
CA GLY A 254 -18.53 -10.66 -9.48
C GLY A 254 -18.48 -11.35 -8.11
N TRP A 255 -17.48 -11.02 -7.28
CA TRP A 255 -17.37 -11.55 -5.93
C TRP A 255 -18.54 -11.10 -5.05
N SER A 256 -19.02 -9.86 -5.18
CA SER A 256 -20.17 -9.36 -4.40
C SER A 256 -21.46 -10.15 -4.61
N LEU A 257 -21.62 -10.82 -5.77
CA LEU A 257 -22.80 -11.61 -6.12
C LEU A 257 -22.71 -13.07 -5.63
N LEU A 258 -21.52 -13.52 -5.24
CA LEU A 258 -21.25 -14.92 -4.92
C LEU A 258 -21.33 -15.17 -3.39
N PRO A 259 -22.12 -16.16 -2.92
CA PRO A 259 -22.33 -16.39 -1.49
C PRO A 259 -21.04 -16.64 -0.69
N GLN A 260 -20.04 -17.27 -1.32
CA GLN A 260 -18.75 -17.60 -0.68
C GLN A 260 -17.89 -16.37 -0.33
N TYR A 261 -18.13 -15.21 -0.96
CA TYR A 261 -17.38 -13.97 -0.71
C TYR A 261 -18.17 -12.97 0.15
N ARG A 262 -19.35 -13.36 0.67
CA ARG A 262 -20.20 -12.48 1.50
C ARG A 262 -19.46 -11.92 2.72
N ILE A 263 -18.47 -12.64 3.25
CA ILE A 263 -17.64 -12.21 4.38
C ILE A 263 -16.82 -10.94 4.10
N PHE A 264 -16.53 -10.66 2.83
CA PHE A 264 -15.83 -9.45 2.42
C PHE A 264 -16.73 -8.20 2.45
N GLU A 265 -18.05 -8.37 2.58
CA GLU A 265 -19.04 -7.28 2.66
C GLU A 265 -18.92 -6.27 1.50
N LEU A 266 -18.69 -6.82 0.31
CA LEU A 266 -18.58 -6.05 -0.93
C LEU A 266 -19.96 -5.50 -1.30
N SER A 267 -20.09 -4.17 -1.30
CA SER A 267 -21.31 -3.47 -1.69
C SER A 267 -21.40 -3.38 -3.21
N PHE A 268 -22.39 -4.08 -3.80
CA PHE A 268 -22.61 -4.07 -5.25
C PHE A 268 -22.83 -2.65 -5.78
N ASP A 269 -23.61 -1.83 -5.07
CA ASP A 269 -23.94 -0.47 -5.49
C ASP A 269 -22.71 0.45 -5.47
N ASP A 270 -21.87 0.36 -4.43
CA ASP A 270 -20.62 1.12 -4.36
C ASP A 270 -19.65 0.72 -5.47
N ILE A 271 -19.52 -0.58 -5.74
CA ILE A 271 -18.65 -1.09 -6.80
C ILE A 271 -19.17 -0.66 -8.17
N SER A 272 -20.49 -0.75 -8.40
CA SER A 272 -21.12 -0.32 -9.66
C SER A 272 -20.93 1.17 -9.91
N SER A 273 -21.11 2.02 -8.90
CA SER A 273 -20.86 3.46 -9.01
C SER A 273 -19.38 3.76 -9.30
N THR A 274 -18.47 2.95 -8.75
CA THR A 274 -17.02 3.09 -8.99
C THR A 274 -16.64 2.64 -10.40
N LEU A 275 -17.25 1.56 -10.90
CA LEU A 275 -17.12 1.11 -12.28
C LEU A 275 -17.57 2.19 -13.26
N ASP A 276 -18.75 2.78 -13.05
CA ASP A 276 -19.25 3.88 -13.88
C ASP A 276 -18.27 5.05 -13.93
N SER A 277 -17.65 5.39 -12.80
CA SER A 277 -16.61 6.43 -12.72
C SER A 277 -15.35 6.04 -13.51
N ALA A 278 -14.94 4.78 -13.49
CA ALA A 278 -13.81 4.30 -14.28
C ALA A 278 -14.13 4.37 -15.79
N THR A 279 -15.33 3.95 -16.20
CA THR A 279 -15.82 4.04 -17.59
C THR A 279 -15.89 5.50 -18.07
N ARG A 280 -16.39 6.42 -17.24
CA ARG A 280 -16.34 7.87 -17.50
C ARG A 280 -14.91 8.34 -17.69
N GLY A 281 -13.98 7.86 -16.86
CA GLY A 281 -12.57 8.20 -16.94
C GLY A 281 -11.92 7.76 -18.25
N VAL A 282 -12.17 6.52 -18.68
CA VAL A 282 -11.73 6.01 -19.99
C VAL A 282 -12.28 6.89 -21.12
N THR A 283 -13.58 7.21 -21.07
CA THR A 283 -14.24 8.05 -22.08
C THR A 283 -13.65 9.46 -22.12
N CYS A 284 -13.45 10.09 -20.96
CA CYS A 284 -12.82 11.41 -20.85
C CYS A 284 -11.37 11.41 -21.37
N ALA A 285 -10.60 10.34 -21.11
CA ALA A 285 -9.23 10.19 -21.61
C ALA A 285 -9.22 10.06 -23.14
N SER A 286 -10.04 9.19 -23.71
CA SER A 286 -10.18 9.06 -25.17
C SER A 286 -10.63 10.37 -25.81
N TRP A 287 -11.56 11.09 -25.17
CA TRP A 287 -12.03 12.38 -25.65
C TRP A 287 -10.93 13.45 -25.63
N LEU A 288 -10.13 13.51 -24.55
CA LEU A 288 -9.00 14.44 -24.47
C LEU A 288 -7.97 14.15 -25.57
N SER A 289 -7.68 12.88 -25.88
CA SER A 289 -6.79 12.52 -26.99
C SER A 289 -7.28 13.08 -28.33
N VAL A 290 -8.57 12.94 -28.63
CA VAL A 290 -9.19 13.48 -29.85
C VAL A 290 -9.15 15.02 -29.88
N VAL A 291 -9.47 15.66 -28.77
CA VAL A 291 -9.44 17.14 -28.65
C VAL A 291 -8.03 17.68 -28.79
N ALA A 292 -7.04 17.03 -28.16
CA ALA A 292 -5.64 17.40 -28.27
C ALA A 292 -5.13 17.26 -29.71
N ARG A 293 -5.53 16.21 -30.45
CA ARG A 293 -5.20 16.07 -31.89
C ARG A 293 -5.82 17.18 -32.74
N LYS A 294 -7.09 17.53 -32.48
CA LYS A 294 -7.79 18.59 -33.22
C LYS A 294 -7.14 19.96 -32.96
N GLU A 295 -6.85 20.26 -31.70
CA GLU A 295 -6.18 21.48 -31.30
C GLU A 295 -4.76 21.56 -31.87
N PHE A 296 -4.05 20.43 -31.94
CA PHE A 296 -2.73 20.35 -32.55
C PHE A 296 -2.74 20.74 -34.03
N THR A 297 -3.69 20.21 -34.81
CA THR A 297 -3.83 20.57 -36.23
C THR A 297 -4.14 22.07 -36.38
N ARG A 298 -5.09 22.58 -35.60
CA ARG A 298 -5.47 24.01 -35.58
C ARG A 298 -4.30 24.93 -35.26
N PHE A 299 -3.56 24.58 -34.21
CA PHE A 299 -2.39 25.34 -33.80
C PHE A 299 -1.30 25.36 -34.89
N ARG A 300 -1.08 24.23 -35.57
CA ARG A 300 -0.10 24.14 -36.67
C ARG A 300 -0.46 25.04 -37.84
N GLU A 301 -1.73 25.09 -38.23
CA GLU A 301 -2.19 26.00 -39.28
C GLU A 301 -2.06 27.45 -38.83
N PHE A 302 -2.46 27.76 -37.59
CA PHE A 302 -2.34 29.10 -37.01
C PHE A 302 -0.90 29.60 -36.95
N ILE A 303 0.05 28.80 -36.45
CA ILE A 303 1.44 29.23 -36.29
C ILE A 303 2.13 29.38 -37.65
N SER A 304 1.75 28.56 -38.64
CA SER A 304 2.20 28.70 -40.03
C SER A 304 1.67 29.97 -40.68
N TRP A 305 0.39 30.31 -40.43
CA TRP A 305 -0.20 31.57 -40.88
C TRP A 305 0.47 32.77 -40.22
N LEU A 306 0.67 32.74 -38.90
CA LEU A 306 1.28 33.84 -38.16
C LEU A 306 2.69 34.15 -38.67
N ARG A 307 3.52 33.12 -38.90
CA ARG A 307 4.85 33.29 -39.52
C ARG A 307 4.79 33.93 -40.90
N PHE A 308 3.84 33.50 -41.73
CA PHE A 308 3.64 34.04 -43.06
C PHE A 308 3.30 35.54 -43.02
N GLU A 309 2.41 35.94 -42.11
CA GLU A 309 2.04 37.35 -41.93
C GLU A 309 3.19 38.18 -41.35
N THR A 310 3.95 37.64 -40.39
CA THR A 310 5.14 38.32 -39.84
C THR A 310 6.22 38.55 -40.91
N LEU A 311 6.43 37.58 -41.81
CA LEU A 311 7.37 37.74 -42.93
C LEU A 311 6.86 38.74 -43.96
N SER A 312 5.55 38.75 -44.23
CA SER A 312 4.92 39.66 -45.19
C SER A 312 4.89 41.11 -44.70
N ALA A 313 4.79 41.33 -43.38
CA ALA A 313 4.86 42.65 -42.76
C ALA A 313 6.26 43.27 -42.81
N ASN A 314 7.31 42.46 -43.09
CA ASN A 314 8.70 42.93 -43.17
C ASN A 314 9.10 43.27 -44.62
N PRO A 315 9.36 44.55 -44.95
CA PRO A 315 9.62 44.99 -46.32
C PRO A 315 11.00 44.55 -46.88
N SER A 316 11.83 43.89 -46.09
CA SER A 316 13.19 43.46 -46.45
C SER A 316 13.26 42.05 -47.07
N THR A 317 12.16 41.32 -47.10
CA THR A 317 12.10 39.91 -47.55
C THR A 317 11.35 39.77 -48.89
N GLU A 318 12.06 39.78 -50.02
CA GLU A 318 11.53 39.67 -51.40
C GLU A 318 11.00 38.26 -51.81
N THR A 319 10.56 37.43 -50.86
CA THR A 319 10.02 36.09 -51.18
C THR A 319 8.53 36.02 -50.90
N HIS A 320 7.72 36.22 -51.96
CA HIS A 320 6.29 35.91 -51.95
C HIS A 320 6.09 34.40 -51.89
N SER A 321 6.14 33.82 -50.69
CA SER A 321 5.68 32.46 -50.48
C SER A 321 4.15 32.41 -50.64
N ILE A 322 3.63 31.37 -51.29
CA ILE A 322 2.18 31.20 -51.45
C ILE A 322 1.63 30.66 -50.12
N PRO A 323 0.59 31.26 -49.52
CA PRO A 323 0.02 30.76 -48.27
C PRO A 323 -0.52 29.34 -48.46
N ARG A 324 -0.04 28.40 -47.64
CA ARG A 324 -0.47 26.99 -47.60
C ARG A 324 -1.26 26.64 -46.34
N HIS A 325 -1.85 27.63 -45.65
CA HIS A 325 -2.57 27.41 -44.41
C HIS A 325 -4.09 27.27 -44.65
N ASP A 326 -4.75 26.44 -43.84
CA ASP A 326 -6.21 26.31 -43.86
C ASP A 326 -6.87 27.42 -43.01
N ILE A 327 -7.48 28.39 -43.70
CA ILE A 327 -8.15 29.56 -43.12
C ILE A 327 -9.21 29.16 -42.06
N LEU A 328 -9.93 28.05 -42.27
CA LEU A 328 -10.97 27.62 -41.35
C LEU A 328 -10.39 27.07 -40.04
N GLU A 329 -9.26 26.37 -40.11
CA GLU A 329 -8.57 25.88 -38.92
C GLU A 329 -7.86 27.00 -38.16
N VAL A 330 -7.30 28.00 -38.86
CA VAL A 330 -6.76 29.22 -38.23
C VAL A 330 -7.88 29.95 -37.47
N ASN A 331 -9.02 30.21 -38.12
CA ASN A 331 -10.17 30.83 -37.46
C ASN A 331 -10.68 29.99 -36.28
N GLY A 332 -10.69 28.66 -36.42
CA GLY A 332 -11.02 27.74 -35.35
C GLY A 332 -10.11 27.92 -34.12
N TYR A 333 -8.80 28.07 -34.32
CA TYR A 333 -7.86 28.31 -33.23
C TYR A 333 -8.04 29.69 -32.58
N LEU A 334 -8.25 30.74 -33.39
CA LEU A 334 -8.50 32.11 -32.88
C LEU A 334 -9.70 32.14 -31.93
N MET A 335 -10.78 31.43 -32.29
CA MET A 335 -12.04 31.46 -31.54
C MET A 335 -12.07 30.52 -30.33
N SER A 336 -11.32 29.40 -30.34
CA SER A 336 -11.43 28.37 -29.27
C SER A 336 -10.13 27.94 -28.59
N GLY A 337 -8.98 28.45 -29.01
CA GLY A 337 -7.66 27.99 -28.53
C GLY A 337 -6.75 29.12 -28.06
N LEU A 338 -6.79 30.29 -28.72
CA LEU A 338 -5.84 31.38 -28.47
C LEU A 338 -5.95 32.00 -27.06
N VAL A 339 -7.16 32.19 -26.53
CA VAL A 339 -7.37 32.85 -25.22
C VAL A 339 -7.84 31.87 -24.14
N VAL A 340 -8.80 31.00 -24.47
CA VAL A 340 -9.27 29.94 -23.56
C VAL A 340 -9.41 28.66 -24.35
N SER A 341 -8.62 27.65 -24.01
CA SER A 341 -8.74 26.34 -24.64
C SER A 341 -9.79 25.50 -23.95
N SER A 342 -10.53 24.71 -24.73
CA SER A 342 -11.45 23.72 -24.18
C SER A 342 -10.77 22.65 -23.30
N ILE A 343 -9.46 22.44 -23.46
CA ILE A 343 -8.64 21.48 -22.70
C ILE A 343 -8.66 21.78 -21.19
N ASP A 344 -8.86 23.04 -20.79
CA ASP A 344 -8.93 23.44 -19.38
C ASP A 344 -9.98 22.64 -18.58
N LYS A 345 -11.09 22.27 -19.23
CA LYS A 345 -12.21 21.51 -18.63
C LYS A 345 -11.84 20.09 -18.17
N TRP A 346 -10.69 19.57 -18.58
CA TRP A 346 -10.19 18.26 -18.15
C TRP A 346 -9.42 18.31 -16.82
N PHE A 347 -9.11 19.50 -16.33
CA PHE A 347 -8.34 19.69 -15.09
C PHE A 347 -9.02 20.65 -14.11
N ILE A 348 -10.03 21.40 -14.59
CA ILE A 348 -10.80 22.36 -13.80
C ILE A 348 -12.28 22.04 -13.97
N GLY A 349 -13.03 22.09 -12.87
CA GLY A 349 -14.47 21.88 -12.84
C GLY A 349 -14.89 20.80 -11.86
N PRO A 350 -16.19 20.46 -11.81
CA PRO A 350 -16.69 19.40 -10.95
C PRO A 350 -16.35 18.01 -11.52
N ILE A 351 -16.59 16.98 -10.71
CA ILE A 351 -16.44 15.58 -11.12
C ILE A 351 -17.43 15.29 -12.26
N PRO A 352 -17.00 14.64 -13.36
CA PRO A 352 -17.89 14.23 -14.45
C PRO A 352 -19.03 13.33 -13.97
N GLN A 353 -20.28 13.74 -14.24
CA GLN A 353 -21.49 12.97 -13.90
C GLN A 353 -22.29 12.52 -15.12
N PHE A 354 -21.76 12.68 -16.33
CA PHE A 354 -22.49 12.32 -17.54
C PHE A 354 -22.67 10.82 -17.70
N THR A 355 -23.74 10.45 -18.37
CA THR A 355 -24.08 9.08 -18.76
C THR A 355 -23.77 8.87 -20.24
N PRO A 356 -23.66 7.62 -20.72
CA PRO A 356 -23.50 7.36 -22.15
C PRO A 356 -24.62 7.97 -23.01
N ARG A 357 -25.83 8.16 -22.45
CA ARG A 357 -26.96 8.83 -23.14
C ARG A 357 -26.65 10.28 -23.49
N ASP A 358 -25.95 10.98 -22.61
CA ASP A 358 -25.58 12.38 -22.81
C ASP A 358 -24.57 12.52 -23.96
N LEU A 359 -23.78 11.47 -24.20
CA LEU A 359 -22.90 11.35 -25.35
C LEU A 359 -23.62 10.89 -26.63
N GLY A 360 -24.93 10.62 -26.54
CA GLY A 360 -25.72 10.11 -27.65
C GLY A 360 -25.58 8.61 -27.91
N ILE A 361 -24.97 7.87 -26.99
CA ILE A 361 -24.86 6.42 -27.06
C ILE A 361 -26.16 5.82 -26.48
N PRO A 362 -26.93 5.05 -27.27
CA PRO A 362 -28.10 4.36 -26.75
C PRO A 362 -27.66 3.33 -25.71
N THR A 363 -28.03 3.53 -24.44
CA THR A 363 -27.87 2.52 -23.38
C THR A 363 -29.11 1.66 -23.36
N GLU A 364 -28.94 0.43 -23.82
CA GLU A 364 -29.97 -0.60 -23.97
C GLU A 364 -31.14 -0.17 -24.86
N ASP A 365 -30.95 -0.38 -26.17
CA ASP A 365 -32.11 -0.62 -27.01
C ASP A 365 -32.76 -1.93 -26.58
N THR A 366 -33.84 -1.85 -25.81
CA THR A 366 -34.81 -2.95 -25.59
C THR A 366 -35.51 -3.38 -26.89
N ARG A 367 -35.15 -2.76 -28.02
CA ARG A 367 -35.62 -3.12 -29.35
C ARG A 367 -35.00 -4.46 -29.76
N PRO A 368 -35.80 -5.43 -30.22
CA PRO A 368 -35.29 -6.72 -30.66
C PRO A 368 -34.26 -6.54 -31.79
N LEU A 369 -33.20 -7.37 -31.77
CA LEU A 369 -32.02 -7.29 -32.64
C LEU A 369 -32.37 -7.16 -34.13
N ASN A 370 -33.48 -7.75 -34.56
CA ASN A 370 -34.00 -7.66 -35.93
C ASN A 370 -34.33 -6.22 -36.35
N LEU A 371 -34.93 -5.41 -35.48
CA LEU A 371 -35.25 -4.00 -35.76
C LEU A 371 -34.00 -3.12 -35.80
N VAL A 372 -33.01 -3.42 -34.96
CA VAL A 372 -31.70 -2.74 -34.99
C VAL A 372 -30.96 -3.08 -36.28
N LEU A 373 -30.94 -4.36 -36.68
CA LEU A 373 -30.34 -4.79 -37.95
C LEU A 373 -31.08 -4.24 -39.18
N GLU A 374 -32.40 -4.10 -39.12
CA GLU A 374 -33.21 -3.50 -40.17
C GLU A 374 -32.99 -1.98 -40.25
N GLN A 375 -32.83 -1.29 -39.12
CA GLN A 375 -32.37 0.11 -39.10
C GLN A 375 -30.95 0.26 -39.63
N ILE A 376 -30.01 -0.61 -39.24
CA ILE A 376 -28.63 -0.60 -39.77
C ILE A 376 -28.65 -0.83 -41.28
N ARG A 377 -29.49 -1.74 -41.78
CA ARG A 377 -29.66 -1.97 -43.23
C ARG A 377 -30.33 -0.79 -43.94
N ASN A 378 -31.31 -0.14 -43.33
CA ASN A 378 -31.96 1.06 -43.87
C ASN A 378 -31.04 2.28 -43.87
N VAL A 379 -30.14 2.39 -42.89
CA VAL A 379 -29.10 3.42 -42.82
C VAL A 379 -27.97 3.09 -43.80
N ALA A 380 -27.55 1.83 -43.91
CA ALA A 380 -26.53 1.38 -44.85
C ALA A 380 -26.98 1.46 -46.32
N GLY A 381 -28.29 1.37 -46.58
CA GLY A 381 -28.89 1.58 -47.91
C GLY A 381 -28.94 3.05 -48.35
N ARG A 382 -28.71 4.00 -47.43
CA ARG A 382 -28.59 5.44 -47.73
C ARG A 382 -27.11 5.82 -47.72
N LEU A 383 -26.45 5.59 -48.85
CA LEU A 383 -25.03 5.85 -49.12
C LEU A 383 -24.67 7.35 -49.21
N ASP A 384 -25.39 8.22 -48.51
CA ASP A 384 -24.98 9.61 -48.27
C ASP A 384 -24.40 9.70 -46.86
N TRP A 385 -23.15 9.27 -46.73
CA TRP A 385 -22.40 9.44 -45.49
C TRP A 385 -22.33 10.93 -45.16
N GLN A 386 -22.92 11.27 -44.02
CA GLN A 386 -23.14 12.62 -43.53
C GLN A 386 -21.81 13.41 -43.43
N ALA A 387 -21.52 14.24 -44.43
CA ALA A 387 -20.65 15.41 -44.28
C ALA A 387 -21.22 16.44 -43.27
N ASN A 388 -22.46 16.24 -42.82
CA ASN A 388 -23.18 17.05 -41.83
C ASN A 388 -23.61 16.20 -40.62
N GLY A 389 -22.70 15.42 -40.03
CA GLY A 389 -22.91 14.96 -38.66
C GLY A 389 -23.03 16.21 -37.80
N THR A 390 -24.24 16.58 -37.38
CA THR A 390 -24.47 17.71 -36.47
C THR A 390 -23.54 17.51 -35.29
N HIS A 391 -22.46 18.30 -35.25
CA HIS A 391 -21.48 18.28 -34.18
C HIS A 391 -22.28 18.54 -32.90
N ARG A 392 -22.56 17.48 -32.11
CA ARG A 392 -23.32 17.65 -30.88
C ARG A 392 -22.48 18.54 -29.97
N ASP A 393 -23.07 19.63 -29.51
CA ASP A 393 -22.37 20.52 -28.61
C ASP A 393 -22.30 19.87 -27.23
N LEU A 394 -21.16 19.25 -26.95
CA LEU A 394 -20.91 18.58 -25.69
C LEU A 394 -20.31 19.54 -24.64
N ASN A 395 -20.21 20.85 -24.92
CA ASN A 395 -19.54 21.81 -24.05
C ASN A 395 -20.15 21.96 -22.66
N HIS A 396 -21.41 21.56 -22.50
CA HIS A 396 -22.13 21.55 -21.22
C HIS A 396 -21.71 20.39 -20.29
N LEU A 397 -20.99 19.39 -20.79
CA LEU A 397 -20.56 18.24 -20.00
C LEU A 397 -19.27 18.53 -19.25
N ASP A 398 -19.25 18.16 -17.97
CA ASP A 398 -18.08 18.19 -17.11
C ASP A 398 -17.12 17.05 -17.45
N ARG A 399 -15.81 17.34 -17.43
CA ARG A 399 -14.77 16.42 -17.94
C ARG A 399 -13.53 16.36 -17.06
N ASN A 400 -13.59 16.88 -15.83
CA ASN A 400 -12.44 16.98 -14.95
C ASN A 400 -11.88 15.60 -14.57
N LEU A 401 -10.80 15.19 -15.23
CA LEU A 401 -10.10 13.92 -14.99
C LEU A 401 -9.37 13.94 -13.64
N ASP A 402 -8.85 15.09 -13.21
CA ASP A 402 -8.13 15.22 -11.94
C ASP A 402 -9.06 14.89 -10.77
N ALA A 403 -10.23 15.56 -10.73
CA ALA A 403 -11.24 15.29 -9.71
C ALA A 403 -11.78 13.85 -9.78
N LEU A 404 -12.00 13.31 -11.00
CA LEU A 404 -12.51 11.95 -11.18
C LEU A 404 -11.55 10.88 -10.66
N VAL A 405 -10.25 10.98 -10.95
CA VAL A 405 -9.27 9.99 -10.53
C VAL A 405 -9.01 10.06 -9.02
N GLN A 406 -9.11 11.25 -8.41
CA GLN A 406 -9.10 11.41 -6.95
C GLN A 406 -10.30 10.70 -6.31
N GLU A 407 -11.50 10.89 -6.85
CA GLU A 407 -12.71 10.22 -6.35
C GLU A 407 -12.64 8.71 -6.52
N LEU A 408 -12.13 8.24 -7.67
CA LEU A 408 -11.87 6.82 -7.89
C LEU A 408 -10.93 6.23 -6.84
N ALA A 409 -9.88 6.96 -6.47
CA ALA A 409 -8.96 6.52 -5.42
C ALA A 409 -9.66 6.38 -4.06
N ILE A 410 -10.51 7.34 -3.70
CA ILE A 410 -11.26 7.30 -2.43
C ILE A 410 -12.23 6.11 -2.41
N CYS A 411 -13.02 5.95 -3.48
CA CYS A 411 -14.01 4.88 -3.58
C CYS A 411 -13.36 3.49 -3.56
N CYS A 412 -12.32 3.27 -4.37
CA CYS A 412 -11.59 2.01 -4.39
C CYS A 412 -10.93 1.71 -3.03
N GLN A 413 -10.27 2.70 -2.42
CA GLN A 413 -9.67 2.54 -1.09
C GLN A 413 -10.71 2.10 -0.06
N ARG A 414 -11.89 2.72 -0.05
CA ARG A 414 -12.98 2.38 0.86
C ARG A 414 -13.45 0.93 0.70
N ILE A 415 -13.64 0.50 -0.56
CA ILE A 415 -14.07 -0.87 -0.88
C ILE A 415 -13.03 -1.89 -0.37
N PHE A 416 -11.76 -1.70 -0.72
CA PHE A 416 -10.70 -2.64 -0.34
C PHE A 416 -10.37 -2.60 1.16
N ALA A 417 -10.42 -1.43 1.81
CA ALA A 417 -10.23 -1.32 3.26
C ALA A 417 -11.32 -2.08 4.04
N ARG A 418 -12.58 -2.01 3.60
CA ARG A 418 -13.66 -2.79 4.23
C ARG A 418 -13.48 -4.29 4.02
N ALA A 419 -13.09 -4.70 2.82
CA ALA A 419 -12.87 -6.10 2.47
C ALA A 419 -11.64 -6.69 3.19
N ALA A 420 -10.58 -5.91 3.37
CA ALA A 420 -9.34 -6.35 4.02
C ALA A 420 -9.57 -6.90 5.44
N ALA A 421 -10.48 -6.29 6.21
CA ALA A 421 -10.86 -6.73 7.54
C ALA A 421 -11.79 -7.97 7.58
N ALA A 422 -12.03 -8.67 6.46
CA ALA A 422 -12.87 -9.87 6.44
C ALA A 422 -12.30 -11.01 7.27
N ALA A 423 -10.97 -11.16 7.29
CA ALA A 423 -10.30 -12.21 8.05
C ALA A 423 -10.54 -12.04 9.56
N SER A 424 -10.27 -10.84 10.10
CA SER A 424 -10.58 -10.52 11.50
C SER A 424 -12.07 -10.67 11.85
N ARG A 425 -12.99 -10.25 10.98
CA ARG A 425 -14.44 -10.46 11.21
C ARG A 425 -14.85 -11.93 11.24
N SER A 426 -14.13 -12.79 10.54
CA SER A 426 -14.35 -14.24 10.55
C SER A 426 -13.77 -14.94 11.76
N ALA A 427 -12.91 -14.26 12.52
CA ALA A 427 -12.14 -14.88 13.57
C ALA A 427 -13.04 -15.36 14.70
N VAL A 428 -12.79 -16.59 15.16
CA VAL A 428 -13.44 -17.18 16.32
C VAL A 428 -12.41 -17.24 17.43
N VAL A 429 -12.70 -16.54 18.53
CA VAL A 429 -11.84 -16.50 19.71
C VAL A 429 -12.47 -17.35 20.81
N SER A 430 -11.71 -18.32 21.30
CA SER A 430 -12.12 -19.28 22.34
C SER A 430 -11.43 -18.92 23.66
N ASN A 431 -12.08 -18.09 24.48
CA ASN A 431 -11.53 -17.55 25.73
C ASN A 431 -12.34 -17.93 26.99
N GLU A 432 -13.32 -18.84 26.87
CA GLU A 432 -14.23 -19.22 27.95
C GLU A 432 -13.50 -19.68 29.22
N HIS A 433 -12.34 -20.33 29.07
CA HIS A 433 -11.54 -20.84 30.19
C HIS A 433 -10.83 -19.74 30.99
N LEU A 434 -10.61 -18.54 30.42
CA LEU A 434 -9.98 -17.44 31.16
C LEU A 434 -10.85 -16.97 32.33
N SER A 435 -12.17 -16.94 32.16
CA SER A 435 -13.10 -16.58 33.23
C SER A 435 -13.03 -17.54 34.42
N ILE A 436 -12.61 -18.79 34.17
CA ILE A 436 -12.45 -19.82 35.20
C ILE A 436 -11.11 -19.64 35.94
N ALA A 437 -10.05 -19.22 35.25
CA ALA A 437 -8.73 -19.01 35.85
C ALA A 437 -8.68 -17.74 36.74
N TYR A 438 -9.34 -16.65 36.33
CA TYR A 438 -9.29 -15.36 37.04
C TYR A 438 -10.40 -15.18 38.08
N GLN A 439 -10.61 -16.16 38.97
CA GLN A 439 -11.54 -16.00 40.09
C GLN A 439 -10.97 -15.03 41.16
N PRO A 440 -11.80 -14.15 41.75
CA PRO A 440 -11.34 -13.19 42.76
C PRO A 440 -10.90 -13.92 44.03
N GLY A 441 -9.63 -13.74 44.41
CA GLY A 441 -9.04 -14.35 45.62
C GLY A 441 -7.60 -14.88 45.46
N HIS A 442 -7.06 -14.91 44.24
CA HIS A 442 -5.67 -15.35 44.01
C HIS A 442 -4.65 -14.33 44.56
N GLN A 443 -3.79 -14.81 45.46
CA GLN A 443 -2.61 -14.12 45.96
C GLN A 443 -1.38 -14.83 45.38
N GLY A 444 -1.19 -14.74 44.06
CA GLY A 444 0.04 -15.21 43.42
C GLY A 444 1.23 -14.40 43.93
N ARG A 445 2.35 -15.05 44.21
CA ARG A 445 3.62 -14.34 44.45
C ARG A 445 4.20 -14.06 43.06
N ALA A 446 4.61 -12.82 42.80
CA ALA A 446 5.33 -12.51 41.57
C ALA A 446 6.64 -13.31 41.55
N THR A 447 6.69 -14.38 40.75
CA THR A 447 7.94 -15.09 40.47
C THR A 447 8.75 -14.28 39.47
N ASN A 448 10.07 -14.49 39.45
CA ASN A 448 10.95 -13.91 38.43
C ASN A 448 10.47 -14.25 37.01
N THR A 449 11.04 -13.54 36.03
CA THR A 449 10.84 -13.76 34.59
C THR A 449 10.84 -15.25 34.23
N ILE A 450 9.66 -15.78 33.90
CA ILE A 450 9.49 -17.13 33.34
C ILE A 450 9.85 -17.06 31.85
N ARG A 451 10.84 -17.85 31.43
CA ARG A 451 11.15 -18.06 30.01
C ARG A 451 10.25 -19.15 29.47
N GLU A 452 9.85 -19.04 28.21
CA GLU A 452 9.01 -20.05 27.57
C GLU A 452 9.55 -20.44 26.20
N ARG A 453 9.32 -21.70 25.84
CA ARG A 453 9.52 -22.25 24.51
C ARG A 453 8.36 -23.15 24.19
N ILE A 454 7.87 -23.06 22.95
CA ILE A 454 6.77 -23.89 22.47
C ILE A 454 7.30 -24.70 21.31
N THR A 455 7.13 -26.02 21.38
CA THR A 455 7.48 -26.94 20.31
C THR A 455 6.26 -27.78 19.93
N SER A 456 6.28 -28.37 18.74
CA SER A 456 5.25 -29.29 18.29
C SER A 456 5.85 -30.67 18.06
N ASN A 457 5.23 -31.71 18.58
CA ASN A 457 5.63 -33.09 18.30
C ASN A 457 5.08 -33.55 16.92
N LYS A 458 5.53 -34.70 16.42
CA LYS A 458 5.07 -35.34 15.18
C LYS A 458 3.56 -35.60 15.15
N ASP A 459 2.95 -35.77 16.32
CA ASP A 459 1.51 -35.98 16.48
C ASP A 459 0.72 -34.67 16.57
N ASP A 460 1.35 -33.52 16.26
CA ASP A 460 0.76 -32.17 16.33
C ASP A 460 0.31 -31.79 17.75
N GLU A 461 0.82 -32.50 18.75
CA GLU A 461 0.73 -32.10 20.15
C GLU A 461 1.64 -30.92 20.40
N VAL A 462 1.10 -29.89 21.02
CA VAL A 462 1.84 -28.70 21.37
C VAL A 462 2.40 -28.86 22.77
N ILE A 463 3.70 -28.66 22.92
CA ILE A 463 4.40 -28.77 24.18
C ILE A 463 4.98 -27.40 24.52
N GLN A 464 4.59 -26.88 25.68
CA GLN A 464 5.15 -25.66 26.24
C GLN A 464 6.12 -26.01 27.35
N TYR A 465 7.35 -25.56 27.19
CA TYR A 465 8.38 -25.60 28.21
C TYR A 465 8.44 -24.24 28.89
N LEU A 466 8.43 -24.26 30.21
CA LEU A 466 8.57 -23.10 31.08
C LEU A 466 9.80 -23.28 31.94
N ALA A 467 10.64 -22.26 32.04
CA ALA A 467 11.83 -22.27 32.87
C ALA A 467 11.85 -21.04 33.76
N THR A 468 12.16 -21.23 35.04
CA THR A 468 12.32 -20.13 36.01
C THR A 468 13.38 -20.44 37.06
N THR A 469 13.88 -19.40 37.72
CA THR A 469 14.77 -19.50 38.89
C THR A 469 14.11 -18.88 40.09
N PHE A 470 14.35 -19.45 41.26
CA PHE A 470 13.74 -18.95 42.49
C PHE A 470 14.56 -17.79 43.08
N PRO A 471 13.93 -16.67 43.50
CA PRO A 471 14.67 -15.51 44.00
C PRO A 471 15.53 -15.81 45.24
N GLU A 472 15.03 -16.68 46.11
CA GLU A 472 15.71 -17.07 47.36
C GLU A 472 16.84 -18.08 47.14
N ASP A 473 16.84 -18.80 46.00
CA ASP A 473 17.84 -19.81 45.67
C ASP A 473 18.15 -19.83 44.17
N ARG A 474 19.16 -19.03 43.79
CA ARG A 474 19.67 -18.96 42.42
C ARG A 474 20.50 -20.16 42.00
N THR A 475 20.64 -21.19 42.84
CA THR A 475 21.31 -22.44 42.46
C THR A 475 20.34 -23.44 41.86
N LEU A 476 19.04 -23.14 41.85
CA LEU A 476 17.99 -24.02 41.35
C LEU A 476 17.37 -23.50 40.05
N LEU A 477 17.29 -24.39 39.06
CA LEU A 477 16.49 -24.23 37.86
C LEU A 477 15.21 -25.07 37.98
N LEU A 478 14.04 -24.42 37.85
CA LEU A 478 12.75 -25.09 37.74
C LEU A 478 12.35 -25.18 36.27
N LEU A 479 11.92 -26.37 35.86
CA LEU A 479 11.41 -26.65 34.53
C LEU A 479 9.99 -27.19 34.66
N ALA A 480 9.08 -26.71 33.83
CA ALA A 480 7.77 -27.32 33.65
C ALA A 480 7.53 -27.61 32.17
N ARG A 481 6.88 -28.74 31.91
CA ARG A 481 6.43 -29.18 30.60
C ARG A 481 4.92 -29.28 30.62
N VAL A 482 4.25 -28.42 29.87
CA VAL A 482 2.79 -28.36 29.74
C VAL A 482 2.43 -28.87 28.36
N CYS A 483 1.70 -29.98 28.29
CA CYS A 483 1.26 -30.57 27.04
C CYS A 483 -0.18 -30.14 26.75
N PHE A 484 -0.45 -29.75 25.52
CA PHE A 484 -1.77 -29.48 25.00
C PHE A 484 -2.13 -30.57 23.99
N GLY A 485 -3.39 -31.01 24.01
CA GLY A 485 -3.87 -31.96 23.01
C GLY A 485 -3.85 -31.38 21.59
N GLY A 486 -4.15 -32.23 20.60
CA GLY A 486 -4.16 -31.82 19.19
C GLY A 486 -5.12 -30.65 18.89
N LYS A 487 -5.00 -30.13 17.66
CA LYS A 487 -5.72 -28.98 17.05
C LYS A 487 -6.80 -28.31 17.91
N GLY A 488 -6.48 -27.11 18.38
CA GLY A 488 -7.44 -26.21 19.03
C GLY A 488 -7.72 -26.55 20.50
N ASN A 489 -7.02 -27.53 21.09
CA ASN A 489 -7.10 -27.73 22.53
C ASN A 489 -6.34 -26.63 23.26
N VAL A 490 -7.09 -25.80 23.98
CA VAL A 490 -6.60 -24.64 24.72
C VAL A 490 -6.29 -24.97 26.18
N LEU A 491 -6.69 -26.17 26.63
CA LEU A 491 -6.46 -26.66 27.98
C LEU A 491 -5.28 -27.65 28.02
N PRO A 492 -4.45 -27.60 29.08
CA PRO A 492 -3.43 -28.62 29.30
C PRO A 492 -4.03 -30.01 29.44
N THR A 493 -3.43 -31.01 28.80
CA THR A 493 -3.75 -32.44 28.95
C THR A 493 -2.85 -33.10 29.99
N HIS A 494 -1.57 -32.72 30.02
CA HIS A 494 -0.59 -33.20 30.99
C HIS A 494 0.30 -32.05 31.46
N ILE A 495 0.69 -32.09 32.73
CA ILE A 495 1.63 -31.15 33.31
C ILE A 495 2.72 -31.96 33.99
N PHE A 496 3.96 -31.67 33.64
CA PHE A 496 5.10 -32.24 34.28
C PHE A 496 6.03 -31.16 34.82
N VAL A 497 6.72 -31.45 35.91
CA VAL A 497 7.68 -30.54 36.54
C VAL A 497 8.98 -31.26 36.85
N SER A 498 10.05 -30.50 36.85
CA SER A 498 11.36 -30.94 37.28
C SER A 498 12.11 -29.80 37.95
N ALA A 499 12.97 -30.15 38.89
CA ALA A 499 13.84 -29.22 39.59
C ALA A 499 15.27 -29.73 39.48
N ALA A 500 16.16 -28.88 38.99
CA ALA A 500 17.57 -29.17 38.80
C ALA A 500 18.38 -28.28 39.72
N GLN A 501 19.17 -28.88 40.61
CA GLN A 501 20.16 -28.16 41.39
C GLN A 501 21.47 -28.10 40.61
N CYS A 502 21.97 -26.89 40.40
CA CYS A 502 23.11 -26.62 39.53
C CYS A 502 24.43 -26.73 40.30
N HIS A 503 25.21 -27.75 39.99
CA HIS A 503 26.56 -27.97 40.53
C HIS A 503 27.55 -28.24 39.41
N LEU A 504 28.76 -27.69 39.53
CA LEU A 504 29.92 -28.17 38.79
C LEU A 504 30.52 -29.31 39.60
N SER A 505 30.89 -30.40 38.94
CA SER A 505 31.81 -31.36 39.55
C SER A 505 33.09 -31.30 38.73
N GLU A 506 34.12 -30.78 39.38
CA GLU A 506 35.51 -30.82 38.94
C GLU A 506 36.22 -31.66 40.00
N ASP A 507 36.83 -32.78 39.60
CA ASP A 507 37.69 -33.60 40.44
C ASP A 507 37.09 -33.98 41.83
N GLU A 508 35.90 -34.61 41.83
CA GLU A 508 35.18 -35.13 43.02
C GLU A 508 34.61 -34.08 44.00
N GLU A 509 34.88 -32.79 43.83
CA GLU A 509 34.28 -31.71 44.63
C GLU A 509 33.10 -31.02 43.91
N GLN A 510 31.90 -31.12 44.49
CA GLN A 510 30.71 -30.43 43.98
C GLN A 510 30.75 -28.95 44.37
N THR A 511 31.08 -28.09 43.41
CA THR A 511 31.02 -26.65 43.59
C THR A 511 29.63 -26.12 43.23
N ARG A 512 29.01 -25.37 44.15
CA ARG A 512 27.72 -24.72 43.91
C ARG A 512 27.85 -23.58 42.90
N VAL A 513 26.84 -23.50 42.05
CA VAL A 513 26.79 -22.55 40.94
C VAL A 513 25.64 -21.58 41.15
N GLU A 514 25.90 -20.28 40.98
CA GLU A 514 24.86 -19.26 40.94
C GLU A 514 24.40 -19.06 39.49
N LEU A 515 23.12 -19.29 39.21
CA LEU A 515 22.50 -19.01 37.93
C LEU A 515 22.27 -17.50 37.77
N MET A 516 22.72 -16.96 36.64
CA MET A 516 22.60 -15.53 36.32
C MET A 516 21.46 -15.26 35.34
N ASP A 517 21.38 -16.03 34.25
CA ASP A 517 20.32 -15.93 33.23
C ASP A 517 20.25 -17.26 32.46
N PHE A 518 19.16 -17.47 31.74
CA PHE A 518 18.98 -18.62 30.87
C PHE A 518 17.98 -18.29 29.75
N ASP A 519 18.14 -18.94 28.61
CA ASP A 519 17.19 -18.84 27.49
C ASP A 519 17.19 -20.11 26.64
N PHE A 520 16.08 -20.36 25.95
CA PHE A 520 15.96 -21.53 25.06
C PHE A 520 16.74 -21.29 23.79
N PHE A 521 17.76 -22.13 23.54
CA PHE A 521 18.62 -22.00 22.37
C PHE A 521 18.02 -22.70 21.14
N ASP A 522 17.51 -23.91 21.33
CA ASP A 522 16.87 -24.72 20.30
C ASP A 522 15.75 -25.60 20.90
N ASP A 523 15.30 -26.60 20.15
CA ASP A 523 14.20 -27.50 20.54
C ASP A 523 14.61 -28.56 21.58
N GLU A 524 15.88 -28.61 21.98
CA GLU A 524 16.43 -29.59 22.91
C GLU A 524 17.23 -28.96 24.06
N ASN A 525 17.86 -27.81 23.83
CA ASN A 525 18.88 -27.21 24.69
C ASN A 525 18.47 -25.83 25.24
N LEU A 526 18.70 -25.66 26.53
CA LEU A 526 18.58 -24.42 27.27
C LEU A 526 19.98 -23.85 27.51
N ALA A 527 20.28 -22.67 27.00
CA ALA A 527 21.52 -21.97 27.32
C ALA A 527 21.41 -21.38 28.73
N VAL A 528 22.41 -21.63 29.57
CA VAL A 528 22.44 -21.21 30.97
C VAL A 528 23.74 -20.45 31.24
N ILE A 529 23.61 -19.23 31.74
CA ILE A 529 24.71 -18.39 32.18
C ILE A 529 24.83 -18.51 33.69
N TYR A 530 26.03 -18.82 34.16
CA TYR A 530 26.26 -19.09 35.56
C TYR A 530 27.60 -18.54 36.08
N ARG A 531 27.71 -18.46 37.40
CA ARG A 531 28.94 -18.06 38.11
C ARG A 531 29.33 -19.13 39.12
N SER A 532 30.57 -19.61 39.04
CA SER A 532 31.13 -20.51 40.04
C SER A 532 31.46 -19.74 41.32
N GLN A 533 31.19 -20.33 42.49
CA GLN A 533 31.57 -19.73 43.77
C GLN A 533 33.08 -19.83 44.06
N SER A 534 33.80 -20.77 43.43
CA SER A 534 35.24 -21.01 43.64
C SER A 534 36.14 -20.20 42.71
N ALA A 535 35.71 -19.97 41.47
CA ALA A 535 36.46 -19.21 40.46
C ALA A 535 35.94 -17.77 40.40
N GLY A 536 36.67 -16.83 41.02
CA GLY A 536 36.24 -15.45 41.22
C GLY A 536 35.64 -14.76 39.99
N SER A 537 34.43 -14.23 40.16
CA SER A 537 33.72 -13.23 39.30
C SER A 537 33.46 -13.53 37.81
N SER A 538 34.10 -14.53 37.19
CA SER A 538 33.87 -14.85 35.78
C SER A 538 32.54 -15.56 35.58
N ALA A 539 31.71 -15.06 34.67
CA ALA A 539 30.52 -15.75 34.20
C ALA A 539 30.92 -16.77 33.11
N SER A 540 30.28 -17.93 33.15
CA SER A 540 30.44 -19.02 32.18
C SER A 540 29.09 -19.36 31.56
N ILE A 541 29.10 -19.97 30.38
CA ILE A 541 27.90 -20.42 29.67
C ILE A 541 27.95 -21.93 29.45
N THR A 542 26.82 -22.61 29.64
CA THR A 542 26.64 -24.02 29.34
C THR A 542 25.25 -24.26 28.72
N THR A 543 24.99 -25.47 28.25
CA THR A 543 23.71 -25.88 27.68
C THR A 543 23.13 -27.05 28.45
N VAL A 544 21.87 -26.98 28.86
CA VAL A 544 21.14 -28.07 29.52
C VAL A 544 20.16 -28.66 28.53
N ASN A 545 20.25 -29.97 28.24
CA ASN A 545 19.21 -30.65 27.48
C ASN A 545 17.96 -30.73 28.35
N TYR A 546 16.92 -29.97 28.00
CA TYR A 546 15.70 -29.86 28.80
C TYR A 546 14.64 -30.90 28.41
N VAL A 547 14.81 -31.62 27.31
CA VAL A 547 13.87 -32.63 26.82
C VAL A 547 14.06 -33.95 27.58
N ASP A 548 15.32 -34.34 27.80
CA ASP A 548 15.70 -35.59 28.47
C ASP A 548 15.69 -35.48 30.01
N VAL A 549 15.09 -34.41 30.53
CA VAL A 549 14.95 -34.18 31.96
C VAL A 549 13.98 -35.18 32.58
N GLY A 550 14.34 -35.72 33.76
CA GLY A 550 13.45 -36.54 34.57
C GLY A 550 12.25 -35.73 35.07
N TYR A 551 11.20 -35.65 34.26
CA TYR A 551 9.96 -34.95 34.56
C TYR A 551 9.03 -35.80 35.42
N GLN A 552 8.46 -35.20 36.45
CA GLN A 552 7.42 -35.81 37.27
C GLN A 552 6.04 -35.27 36.88
N GLU A 553 5.10 -36.16 36.62
CA GLU A 553 3.72 -35.79 36.28
C GLU A 553 2.96 -35.27 37.51
N LEU A 554 2.21 -34.19 37.32
CA LEU A 554 1.33 -33.62 38.32
C LEU A 554 -0.14 -33.96 38.02
N GLU A 555 -0.95 -34.03 39.07
CA GLU A 555 -2.39 -34.26 38.95
C GLU A 555 -3.09 -33.03 38.35
N LEU A 556 -3.46 -33.13 37.07
CA LEU A 556 -4.02 -32.04 36.27
C LEU A 556 -5.17 -31.30 36.96
N ALA A 557 -6.08 -32.02 37.63
CA ALA A 557 -7.27 -31.45 38.27
C ALA A 557 -6.97 -30.33 39.29
N LYS A 558 -5.76 -30.32 39.87
CA LYS A 558 -5.31 -29.27 40.80
C LYS A 558 -4.85 -27.99 40.11
N TYR A 559 -4.49 -28.06 38.83
CA TYR A 559 -3.80 -27.00 38.10
C TYR A 559 -4.59 -26.45 36.90
N VAL A 560 -5.76 -27.01 36.56
CA VAL A 560 -6.61 -26.55 35.44
C VAL A 560 -6.97 -25.05 35.55
N LYS A 561 -7.00 -24.50 36.77
CA LYS A 561 -7.33 -23.08 37.03
C LYS A 561 -6.13 -22.25 37.49
N SER A 562 -4.92 -22.80 37.41
CA SER A 562 -3.73 -22.16 37.97
C SER A 562 -3.02 -21.27 36.96
N PHE A 563 -2.26 -20.32 37.50
CA PHE A 563 -1.32 -19.52 36.73
C PHE A 563 0.02 -20.25 36.59
N ARG A 564 0.84 -19.81 35.62
CA ARG A 564 2.22 -20.32 35.44
C ARG A 564 3.04 -20.09 36.70
N GLU A 565 2.83 -18.94 37.32
CA GLU A 565 3.49 -18.53 38.55
C GLU A 565 3.11 -19.48 39.71
N ASP A 566 1.82 -19.82 39.86
CA ASP A 566 1.33 -20.78 40.86
C ASP A 566 1.89 -22.19 40.64
N LEU A 567 2.04 -22.61 39.37
CA LEU A 567 2.63 -23.90 39.01
C LEU A 567 4.09 -23.95 39.46
N MET A 568 4.86 -22.89 39.22
CA MET A 568 6.26 -22.82 39.60
C MET A 568 6.44 -22.77 41.13
N ASP A 569 5.60 -22.02 41.83
CA ASP A 569 5.58 -21.98 43.30
C ASP A 569 5.21 -23.35 43.90
N SER A 570 4.26 -24.04 43.27
CA SER A 570 3.90 -25.41 43.66
C SER A 570 5.04 -26.40 43.41
N ALA A 571 5.69 -26.33 42.24
CA ALA A 571 6.84 -27.17 41.90
C ALA A 571 7.98 -26.98 42.91
N TRP A 572 8.26 -25.73 43.28
CA TRP A 572 9.23 -25.39 44.31
C TRP A 572 8.88 -25.98 45.68
N SER A 573 7.62 -25.84 46.09
CA SER A 573 7.13 -26.37 47.37
C SER A 573 7.22 -27.90 47.42
N LEU A 574 6.89 -28.56 46.31
CA LEU A 574 7.00 -30.02 46.20
C LEU A 574 8.46 -30.47 46.25
N TRP A 575 9.38 -29.76 45.60
CA TRP A 575 10.82 -30.01 45.67
C TRP A 575 11.36 -29.84 47.10
N ARG A 576 11.04 -28.72 47.78
CA ARG A 576 11.43 -28.49 49.18
C ARG A 576 10.94 -29.59 50.12
N SER A 577 9.76 -30.16 49.83
CA SER A 577 9.20 -31.28 50.60
C SER A 577 9.77 -32.66 50.24
N GLY A 578 10.71 -32.73 49.30
CA GLY A 578 11.34 -33.98 48.84
C GLY A 578 10.43 -34.85 47.97
N LYS A 579 9.31 -34.32 47.48
CA LYS A 579 8.33 -35.05 46.64
C LYS A 579 8.68 -35.04 45.15
N VAL A 580 9.50 -34.08 44.74
CA VAL A 580 10.15 -34.02 43.41
C VAL A 580 11.63 -34.30 43.60
N GLY A 581 12.14 -35.32 42.92
CA GLY A 581 13.56 -35.65 42.96
C GLY A 581 14.40 -34.58 42.27
N SER A 582 15.62 -34.33 42.78
CA SER A 582 16.63 -33.59 42.01
C SER A 582 17.19 -34.54 40.95
N CYS A 583 17.03 -34.20 39.68
CA CYS A 583 17.34 -35.13 38.59
C CYS A 583 18.71 -34.87 37.91
N PHE A 584 19.47 -33.84 38.30
CA PHE A 584 20.61 -33.37 37.49
C PHE A 584 21.88 -33.01 38.26
N ASN A 585 23.02 -33.41 37.68
CA ASN A 585 24.35 -32.80 37.83
C ASN A 585 24.74 -32.23 36.45
N ILE A 586 25.35 -31.04 36.37
CA ILE A 586 25.71 -30.36 35.11
C ILE A 586 26.81 -31.10 34.32
N GLU A 587 27.39 -32.18 34.87
CA GLU A 587 28.49 -32.92 34.25
C GLU A 587 28.14 -33.74 33.00
N ASN A 588 26.89 -34.17 32.80
CA ASN A 588 26.52 -34.98 31.62
C ASN A 588 26.26 -34.15 30.35
N ILE A 589 26.80 -32.94 30.30
CA ILE A 589 26.68 -32.03 29.16
C ILE A 589 27.92 -32.18 28.29
N SER A 590 27.70 -32.42 26.99
CA SER A 590 28.75 -32.36 25.97
C SER A 590 29.35 -30.95 25.96
N LEU A 591 30.46 -30.76 26.69
CA LEU A 591 31.26 -29.55 26.67
C LEU A 591 31.93 -29.39 25.30
N LYS A 592 31.21 -28.80 24.33
CA LYS A 592 31.88 -28.13 23.22
C LYS A 592 32.28 -26.73 23.70
N TRP A 593 33.55 -26.60 24.09
CA TRP A 593 34.18 -25.32 24.35
C TRP A 593 34.03 -24.41 23.13
N VAL A 594 33.21 -23.36 23.25
CA VAL A 594 33.37 -22.15 22.43
C VAL A 594 33.96 -21.09 23.35
N THR A 595 35.29 -20.99 23.35
CA THR A 595 36.01 -19.95 24.06
C THR A 595 35.73 -18.61 23.37
N ALA A 596 34.66 -17.92 23.78
CA ALA A 596 34.38 -16.56 23.35
C ALA A 596 35.27 -15.57 24.11
N SER A 597 36.54 -15.52 23.73
CA SER A 597 37.40 -14.39 24.10
C SER A 597 37.08 -13.21 23.18
N TYR A 598 36.74 -12.07 23.80
CA TYR A 598 36.51 -10.72 23.23
C TYR A 598 35.09 -10.37 22.74
N PHE A 599 34.26 -9.88 23.65
CA PHE A 599 33.38 -8.74 23.40
C PHE A 599 33.44 -7.78 24.60
N VAL A 600 34.45 -6.91 24.61
CA VAL A 600 34.47 -5.72 25.48
C VAL A 600 33.64 -4.64 24.77
N LEU A 601 32.36 -4.53 25.14
CA LEU A 601 31.54 -3.36 24.80
C LEU A 601 32.07 -2.16 25.60
N SER A 602 32.98 -1.39 25.00
CA SER A 602 33.36 -0.10 25.56
C SER A 602 32.25 0.91 25.32
N ASN A 603 31.52 1.24 26.38
CA ASN A 603 30.66 2.41 26.44
C ASN A 603 31.54 3.67 26.48
N ARG A 604 31.68 4.38 25.35
CA ARG A 604 32.10 5.78 25.32
C ARG A 604 31.26 6.56 24.32
N LYS A 605 30.15 7.11 24.81
CA LYS A 605 29.57 8.35 24.28
C LYS A 605 30.39 9.52 24.83
N THR A 606 31.08 10.26 23.96
CA THR A 606 31.33 11.69 24.14
C THR A 606 31.57 12.32 22.76
N SER A 607 30.55 13.06 22.31
CA SER A 607 30.64 14.41 21.76
C SER A 607 31.90 14.79 20.99
N GLN A 608 31.77 14.96 19.67
CA GLN A 608 32.23 16.13 18.91
C GLN A 608 32.07 15.84 17.41
N TYR A 609 31.15 16.51 16.73
CA TYR A 609 31.34 16.96 15.33
C TYR A 609 30.19 17.91 14.96
N SER A 610 30.42 19.21 15.18
CA SER A 610 29.77 20.28 14.44
C SER A 610 30.65 21.54 14.49
N GLN A 611 30.66 22.26 13.35
CA GLN A 611 31.41 23.49 12.98
C GLN A 611 32.82 23.26 12.42
N ARG A 612 33.00 23.26 11.08
CA ARG A 612 33.14 24.39 10.12
C ARG A 612 34.50 25.08 10.18
N GLN A 613 35.30 24.99 9.11
CA GLN A 613 35.66 26.16 8.27
C GLN A 613 36.54 25.76 7.05
N GLU A 614 36.17 26.36 5.91
CA GLU A 614 36.93 26.64 4.68
C GLU A 614 38.26 27.39 4.94
N PRO A 615 39.23 27.45 4.00
CA PRO A 615 39.08 27.87 2.59
C PRO A 615 39.32 26.79 1.52
#